data_AF-A0A397S7I7-F1
#
_entry.id   AF-A0A397S7I7-F1
#
_cell.length_a   1.000
_cell.length_b   1.000
_cell.length_c   1.000
_cell.angle_alpha   90.00
_cell.angle_beta   90.00
_cell.angle_gamma   90.00
#
_symmetry.space_group_name_H-M   'P 1'
#
loop_
_entity.id
_entity.type
_entity.pdbx_description
1 polymer ?
#
loop_
_entity_poly.entity_id
_entity_poly.type
_entity_poly.pdbx_seq_one_letter_code
_entity_poly.pdbx_strand_id
1 'polypeptide(L)'
;MRLLLLILFLSLLVIFPSFLYLNYSVIQTPVEPPLSRLEIDNGPVVMPHLKNSTIKAELGQSSWKLLHTMMARFPEHPTQDEKEALRSFIYLFSRLYPCGECATEFQAILAKHPPQVSSRETASQWACAVHNIVNKRLQKEIFDCGKITEKYKCGCDDEKIHKS
;
A
#
# COMPACT_ATOMS: atom_id res chain seq x y z
N MET A 1 26.96 -35.40 55.13
CA MET A 1 26.86 -33.99 54.70
C MET A 1 27.64 -33.67 53.42
N ARG A 2 28.88 -34.14 53.24
CA ARG A 2 29.68 -33.87 52.01
C ARG A 2 29.11 -34.48 50.71
N LEU A 3 28.45 -35.63 50.77
CA LEU A 3 27.91 -36.31 49.57
C LEU A 3 26.63 -35.65 49.01
N LEU A 4 25.77 -35.08 49.87
CA LEU A 4 24.57 -34.35 49.43
C LEU A 4 24.90 -33.02 48.75
N LEU A 5 25.97 -32.34 49.18
CA LEU A 5 26.44 -31.10 48.55
C LEU A 5 26.99 -31.31 47.13
N LEU A 6 27.62 -32.47 46.88
CA LEU A 6 28.12 -32.83 45.54
C LEU A 6 26.99 -33.11 44.54
N ILE A 7 25.89 -33.74 44.99
CA ILE A 7 24.74 -34.05 44.12
C ILE A 7 23.98 -32.77 43.74
N LEU A 8 23.86 -31.81 44.66
CA LEU A 8 23.27 -30.49 44.38
C LEU A 8 24.13 -29.63 43.43
N PHE A 9 25.46 -29.76 43.50
CA PHE A 9 26.37 -29.02 42.62
C PHE A 9 26.42 -29.61 41.19
N LEU A 10 26.33 -30.93 41.07
CA LEU A 10 26.30 -31.61 39.78
C LEU A 10 25.00 -31.38 39.01
N SER A 11 23.84 -31.26 39.68
CA SER A 11 22.56 -31.00 39.00
C SER A 11 22.46 -29.57 38.44
N LEU A 12 23.06 -28.58 39.11
CA LEU A 12 23.14 -27.20 38.61
C LEU A 12 23.96 -27.09 37.31
N LEU A 13 25.00 -27.91 37.15
CA LEU A 13 25.87 -27.93 35.96
C LEU A 13 25.21 -28.56 34.73
N VAL A 14 24.13 -29.34 34.86
CA VAL A 14 23.42 -29.94 33.72
C VAL A 14 22.19 -29.12 33.29
N ILE A 15 21.62 -28.35 34.21
CA ILE A 15 20.42 -27.53 33.94
C ILE A 15 20.80 -26.14 33.38
N PHE A 16 21.91 -25.55 33.82
CA PHE A 16 22.35 -24.23 33.34
C PHE A 16 22.80 -24.16 31.86
N PRO A 17 23.51 -25.15 31.28
CA PRO A 17 23.98 -25.07 29.90
C PRO A 17 22.82 -25.10 28.91
N SER A 18 21.76 -25.85 29.23
CA SER A 18 20.58 -26.03 28.38
C SER A 18 19.74 -24.75 28.28
N PHE A 19 19.61 -23.99 29.38
CA PHE A 19 18.92 -22.70 29.39
C PHE A 19 19.71 -21.58 28.69
N LEU A 20 21.04 -21.61 28.72
CA LEU A 20 21.89 -20.66 27.98
C LEU A 20 21.91 -20.96 26.48
N TYR A 21 21.91 -22.25 26.09
CA TYR A 21 21.83 -22.65 24.68
C TYR A 21 20.51 -22.26 24.02
N LEU A 22 19.38 -22.39 24.74
CA LEU A 22 18.07 -21.99 24.21
C LEU A 22 17.94 -20.47 24.06
N ASN A 23 18.54 -19.67 24.95
CA ASN A 23 18.53 -18.21 24.84
C ASN A 23 19.44 -17.69 23.72
N TYR A 24 20.57 -18.36 23.45
CA TYR A 24 21.50 -17.96 22.39
C TYR A 24 20.88 -18.09 20.99
N SER A 25 20.14 -19.17 20.72
CA SER A 25 19.48 -19.39 19.43
C SER A 25 18.22 -18.55 19.20
N VAL A 26 17.62 -17.97 20.24
CA VAL A 26 16.48 -17.02 20.11
C VAL A 26 16.95 -15.63 19.67
N ILE A 27 18.18 -15.22 20.00
CA ILE A 27 18.69 -13.86 19.76
C ILE A 27 19.27 -13.69 18.34
N GLN A 28 19.56 -14.78 17.64
CA GLN A 28 20.28 -14.75 16.36
C GLN A 28 19.37 -14.96 15.14
N THR A 29 18.20 -14.31 15.11
CA THR A 29 17.52 -14.12 13.82
C THR A 29 18.37 -13.14 12.98
N PRO A 30 18.66 -13.46 11.70
CA PRO A 30 19.33 -12.52 10.82
C PRO A 30 18.49 -11.23 10.72
N VAL A 31 19.04 -10.11 11.19
CA VAL A 31 18.43 -8.80 10.96
C VAL A 31 18.73 -8.44 9.52
N GLU A 32 17.77 -8.65 8.62
CA GLU A 32 17.91 -8.18 7.24
C GLU A 32 18.07 -6.65 7.24
N PRO A 33 18.95 -6.10 6.39
CA PRO A 33 19.11 -4.66 6.29
C PRO A 33 17.78 -4.01 5.89
N PRO A 34 17.48 -2.80 6.39
CA PRO A 34 16.23 -2.12 6.02
C PRO A 34 16.23 -1.83 4.52
N LEU A 35 15.16 -2.27 3.84
CA LEU A 35 14.93 -1.99 2.42
C LEU A 35 14.78 -0.48 2.19
N SER A 36 15.31 0.01 1.06
CA SER A 36 15.10 1.38 0.61
C SER A 36 13.66 1.59 0.13
N ARG A 37 13.21 2.85 0.16
CA ARG A 37 11.86 3.23 -0.33
C ARG A 37 11.62 2.81 -1.78
N LEU A 38 12.62 2.93 -2.64
CA LEU A 38 12.49 2.57 -4.06
C LEU A 38 12.31 1.06 -4.25
N GLU A 39 12.99 0.25 -3.44
CA GLU A 39 12.83 -1.22 -3.44
C GLU A 39 11.44 -1.61 -2.91
N ILE A 40 10.94 -0.90 -1.90
CA ILE A 40 9.59 -1.11 -1.36
C ILE A 40 8.53 -0.72 -2.40
N ASP A 41 8.66 0.43 -3.06
CA ASP A 41 7.62 0.89 -3.99
C ASP A 41 7.54 0.01 -5.25
N ASN A 42 8.68 -0.47 -5.76
CA ASN A 42 8.75 -1.24 -7.02
C ASN A 42 8.81 -2.76 -6.83
N GLY A 43 8.50 -3.26 -5.64
CA GLY A 43 8.48 -4.69 -5.39
C GLY A 43 7.36 -5.44 -6.15
N PRO A 44 7.39 -6.78 -6.13
CA PRO A 44 6.42 -7.59 -6.84
C PRO A 44 5.02 -7.47 -6.24
N VAL A 45 4.02 -7.92 -7.00
CA VAL A 45 2.66 -8.16 -6.52
C VAL A 45 2.68 -9.16 -5.35
N VAL A 46 2.02 -8.79 -4.26
CA VAL A 46 1.96 -9.59 -3.04
C VAL A 46 0.70 -10.47 -3.00
N MET A 47 -0.39 -9.98 -3.58
CA MET A 47 -1.71 -10.58 -3.41
C MET A 47 -1.98 -11.72 -4.39
N PRO A 48 -2.68 -12.79 -3.96
CA PRO A 48 -3.06 -13.90 -4.84
C PRO A 48 -4.23 -13.53 -5.76
N HIS A 49 -4.54 -14.43 -6.70
CA HIS A 49 -5.69 -14.27 -7.60
C HIS A 49 -7.04 -14.20 -6.88
N LEU A 50 -7.90 -13.28 -7.32
CA LEU A 50 -9.26 -13.14 -6.79
C LEU A 50 -10.28 -13.73 -7.77
N LYS A 51 -10.64 -15.01 -7.58
CA LYS A 51 -11.48 -15.74 -8.55
C LYS A 51 -12.93 -15.29 -8.59
N ASN A 52 -13.51 -14.86 -7.47
CA ASN A 52 -14.93 -14.48 -7.40
C ASN A 52 -15.16 -13.12 -8.09
N SER A 53 -15.95 -13.12 -9.17
CA SER A 53 -16.21 -11.93 -9.99
C SER A 53 -17.04 -10.85 -9.29
N THR A 54 -17.98 -11.24 -8.43
CA THR A 54 -18.84 -10.28 -7.70
C THR A 54 -18.01 -9.52 -6.68
N ILE A 55 -17.26 -10.24 -5.85
CA ILE A 55 -16.34 -9.64 -4.85
C ILE A 55 -15.31 -8.75 -5.54
N LYS A 56 -14.76 -9.21 -6.69
CA LYS A 56 -13.82 -8.41 -7.49
C LYS A 56 -14.44 -7.10 -7.99
N ALA A 57 -15.69 -7.12 -8.44
CA ALA A 57 -16.38 -5.94 -8.93
C ALA A 57 -16.69 -4.94 -7.80
N GLU A 58 -17.13 -5.43 -6.64
CA GLU A 58 -17.38 -4.61 -5.43
C GLU A 58 -16.09 -3.97 -4.91
N LEU A 59 -15.02 -4.76 -4.83
CA LEU A 59 -13.68 -4.29 -4.48
C LEU A 59 -13.21 -3.20 -5.45
N GLY A 60 -13.36 -3.43 -6.76
CA GLY A 60 -12.98 -2.47 -7.79
C GLY A 60 -13.72 -1.13 -7.66
N GLN A 61 -15.05 -1.16 -7.48
CA GLN A 61 -15.86 0.03 -7.28
C GLN A 61 -15.42 0.83 -6.04
N SER A 62 -15.22 0.13 -4.93
CA SER A 62 -14.81 0.72 -3.65
C SER A 62 -13.41 1.35 -3.74
N SER A 63 -12.51 0.67 -4.43
CA SER A 63 -11.13 1.12 -4.59
C SER A 63 -11.02 2.33 -5.51
N TRP A 64 -11.76 2.35 -6.62
CA TRP A 64 -11.85 3.54 -7.46
C TRP A 64 -12.51 4.70 -6.73
N LYS A 65 -13.53 4.46 -5.90
CA LYS A 65 -14.10 5.50 -5.04
C LYS A 65 -13.03 6.09 -4.12
N LEU A 66 -12.23 5.25 -3.46
CA LEU A 66 -11.12 5.69 -2.60
C LEU A 66 -10.12 6.53 -3.38
N LEU A 67 -9.57 6.00 -4.49
CA LEU A 67 -8.55 6.67 -5.29
C LEU A 67 -9.03 8.02 -5.81
N HIS A 68 -10.19 8.08 -6.48
CA HIS A 68 -10.69 9.33 -7.03
C HIS A 68 -11.03 10.35 -5.94
N THR A 69 -11.55 9.92 -4.80
CA THR A 69 -11.79 10.83 -3.66
C THR A 69 -10.49 11.37 -3.08
N MET A 70 -9.45 10.52 -2.97
CA MET A 70 -8.12 10.92 -2.53
C MET A 70 -7.51 11.97 -3.47
N MET A 71 -7.58 11.75 -4.80
CA MET A 71 -7.06 12.72 -5.78
C MET A 71 -7.81 14.04 -5.74
N ALA A 72 -9.14 13.99 -5.65
CA ALA A 72 -9.96 15.19 -5.51
C ALA A 72 -9.61 15.99 -4.25
N ARG A 73 -9.20 15.31 -3.17
CA ARG A 73 -8.87 15.91 -1.87
C ARG A 73 -7.41 16.36 -1.74
N PHE A 74 -6.54 15.97 -2.67
CA PHE A 74 -5.12 16.31 -2.68
C PHE A 74 -4.91 17.84 -2.75
N PRO A 75 -3.77 18.40 -2.28
CA PRO A 75 -3.52 19.84 -2.38
C PRO A 75 -3.35 20.32 -3.83
N GLU A 76 -3.76 21.56 -4.12
CA GLU A 76 -3.47 22.19 -5.41
C GLU A 76 -1.96 22.51 -5.55
N HIS A 77 -1.31 22.84 -4.44
CA HIS A 77 0.11 23.15 -4.36
C HIS A 77 0.80 22.25 -3.32
N PRO A 78 1.01 20.95 -3.62
CA PRO A 78 1.58 20.00 -2.68
C PRO A 78 3.08 20.26 -2.46
N THR A 79 3.51 20.06 -1.22
CA THR A 79 4.91 19.98 -0.80
C THR A 79 5.60 18.75 -1.41
N GLN A 80 6.94 18.70 -1.34
CA GLN A 80 7.67 17.53 -1.84
C GLN A 80 7.31 16.24 -1.09
N ASP A 81 7.09 16.33 0.22
CA ASP A 81 6.67 15.19 1.04
C ASP A 81 5.30 14.64 0.58
N GLU A 82 4.31 15.51 0.41
CA GLU A 82 2.96 15.12 -0.05
C GLU A 82 2.97 14.48 -1.44
N LYS A 83 3.82 14.99 -2.35
CA LYS A 83 4.04 14.40 -3.68
C LYS A 83 4.57 12.98 -3.57
N GLU A 84 5.61 12.77 -2.76
CA GLU A 84 6.20 11.44 -2.59
C GLU A 84 5.26 10.51 -1.82
N ALA A 85 4.51 11.00 -0.85
CA ALA A 85 3.52 10.22 -0.10
C ALA A 85 2.44 9.67 -1.06
N LEU A 86 1.87 10.51 -1.92
CA LEU A 86 0.89 10.06 -2.91
C LEU A 86 1.50 9.08 -3.92
N ARG A 87 2.72 9.36 -4.40
CA ARG A 87 3.43 8.47 -5.33
C ARG A 87 3.65 7.09 -4.72
N SER A 88 4.23 7.01 -3.52
CA SER A 88 4.45 5.75 -2.83
C SER A 88 3.14 5.04 -2.50
N PHE A 89 2.10 5.77 -2.09
CA PHE A 89 0.79 5.16 -1.86
C PHE A 89 0.29 4.41 -3.10
N ILE A 90 0.39 4.98 -4.30
CA ILE A 90 -0.06 4.34 -5.53
C ILE A 90 0.77 3.10 -5.88
N TYR A 91 2.09 3.17 -5.74
CA TYR A 91 2.95 2.03 -6.00
C TYR A 91 2.71 0.91 -4.98
N LEU A 92 2.63 1.22 -3.68
CA LEU A 92 2.27 0.28 -2.64
C LEU A 92 0.87 -0.31 -2.84
N PHE A 93 -0.10 0.50 -3.24
CA PHE A 93 -1.44 0.06 -3.60
C PHE A 93 -1.38 -0.98 -4.72
N SER A 94 -0.55 -0.77 -5.75
CA SER A 94 -0.39 -1.75 -6.83
C SER A 94 0.16 -3.10 -6.35
N ARG A 95 1.01 -3.11 -5.32
CA ARG A 95 1.58 -4.33 -4.74
C ARG A 95 0.57 -5.08 -3.87
N LEU A 96 -0.21 -4.31 -3.10
CA LEU A 96 -1.09 -4.81 -2.04
C LEU A 96 -2.56 -4.90 -2.48
N TYR A 97 -2.90 -4.56 -3.73
CA TYR A 97 -4.28 -4.62 -4.20
C TYR A 97 -4.82 -6.07 -4.13
N PRO A 98 -5.93 -6.35 -3.42
CA PRO A 98 -6.36 -7.72 -3.11
C PRO A 98 -7.06 -8.44 -4.28
N CYS A 99 -6.43 -8.36 -5.46
CA CYS A 99 -6.70 -9.12 -6.66
C CYS A 99 -5.38 -9.19 -7.45
N GLY A 100 -4.66 -10.30 -7.37
CA GLY A 100 -3.32 -10.45 -7.94
C GLY A 100 -3.24 -10.18 -9.44
N GLU A 101 -4.19 -10.69 -10.23
CA GLU A 101 -4.26 -10.36 -11.67
C GLU A 101 -4.56 -8.89 -11.93
N CYS A 102 -5.35 -8.25 -11.08
CA CYS A 102 -5.63 -6.83 -11.21
C CYS A 102 -4.38 -5.99 -10.87
N ALA A 103 -3.66 -6.39 -9.82
CA ALA A 103 -2.42 -5.80 -9.35
C ALA A 103 -1.31 -5.87 -10.42
N THR A 104 -1.09 -7.05 -11.02
CA THR A 104 -0.11 -7.26 -12.10
C THR A 104 -0.39 -6.33 -13.28
N GLU A 105 -1.65 -6.25 -13.69
CA GLU A 105 -2.07 -5.39 -14.80
C GLU A 105 -1.93 -3.91 -14.44
N PHE A 106 -2.22 -3.53 -13.20
CA PHE A 106 -2.05 -2.17 -12.73
C PHE A 106 -0.57 -1.77 -12.68
N GLN A 107 0.34 -2.65 -12.24
CA GLN A 107 1.78 -2.41 -12.31
C GLN A 107 2.25 -2.19 -13.76
N ALA A 108 1.75 -2.99 -14.71
CA ALA A 108 2.06 -2.81 -16.13
C ALA A 108 1.57 -1.46 -16.68
N ILE A 109 0.42 -0.97 -16.19
CA ILE A 109 -0.09 0.37 -16.51
C ILE A 109 0.82 1.45 -15.90
N LEU A 110 1.19 1.31 -14.62
CA LEU A 110 2.04 2.28 -13.92
C LEU A 110 3.42 2.44 -14.56
N ALA A 111 4.00 1.37 -15.10
CA ALA A 111 5.26 1.41 -15.83
C ALA A 111 5.21 2.34 -17.07
N LYS A 112 4.04 2.50 -17.70
CA LYS A 112 3.82 3.36 -18.88
C LYS A 112 3.21 4.72 -18.52
N HIS A 113 2.44 4.76 -17.44
CA HIS A 113 1.65 5.91 -17.00
C HIS A 113 1.93 6.19 -15.52
N PRO A 114 3.14 6.65 -15.16
CA PRO A 114 3.51 6.87 -13.76
C PRO A 114 2.62 7.92 -13.10
N PRO A 115 2.39 7.84 -11.78
CA PRO A 115 1.54 8.78 -11.05
C PRO A 115 1.96 10.23 -11.23
N GLN A 116 1.03 11.08 -11.66
CA GLN A 116 1.24 12.52 -11.77
C GLN A 116 0.73 13.21 -10.51
N VAL A 117 1.64 13.77 -9.72
CA VAL A 117 1.36 14.24 -8.35
C VAL A 117 1.62 15.75 -8.19
N SER A 118 1.72 16.51 -9.28
CA SER A 118 2.08 17.93 -9.23
C SER A 118 1.01 18.84 -8.62
N SER A 119 -0.26 18.46 -8.73
CA SER A 119 -1.41 19.16 -8.16
C SER A 119 -2.63 18.23 -8.06
N ARG A 120 -3.67 18.66 -7.34
CA ARG A 120 -5.00 18.02 -7.31
C ARG A 120 -5.56 17.76 -8.70
N GLU A 121 -5.58 18.78 -9.56
CA GLU A 121 -6.10 18.64 -10.92
C GLU A 121 -5.32 17.58 -11.69
N THR A 122 -3.97 17.67 -11.65
CA THR A 122 -3.11 16.73 -12.37
C THR A 122 -3.31 15.30 -11.88
N ALA A 123 -3.40 15.08 -10.57
CA ALA A 123 -3.61 13.77 -9.97
C ALA A 123 -4.99 13.19 -10.31
N SER A 124 -6.02 14.04 -10.32
CA SER A 124 -7.40 13.65 -10.65
C SER A 124 -7.53 13.26 -12.13
N GLN A 125 -6.93 14.05 -13.03
CA GLN A 125 -6.90 13.74 -14.46
C GLN A 125 -6.12 12.46 -14.75
N TRP A 126 -4.96 12.28 -14.11
CA TRP A 126 -4.17 11.05 -14.23
C TRP A 126 -4.96 9.82 -13.78
N ALA A 127 -5.62 9.88 -12.62
CA ALA A 127 -6.42 8.77 -12.12
C ALA A 127 -7.60 8.46 -13.06
N CYS A 128 -8.23 9.49 -13.64
CA CYS A 128 -9.30 9.30 -14.63
C CYS A 128 -8.78 8.61 -15.90
N ALA A 129 -7.67 9.07 -16.47
CA ALA A 129 -7.06 8.50 -17.65
C ALA A 129 -6.69 7.02 -17.42
N VAL A 130 -6.06 6.71 -16.29
CA VAL A 130 -5.69 5.34 -15.92
C VAL A 130 -6.92 4.45 -15.69
N HIS A 131 -7.97 4.97 -15.03
CA HIS A 131 -9.22 4.23 -14.89
C HIS A 131 -9.86 3.93 -16.26
N ASN A 132 -9.77 4.86 -17.23
CA ASN A 132 -10.25 4.63 -18.58
C ASN A 132 -9.44 3.59 -19.37
N ILE A 133 -8.15 3.42 -19.10
CA ILE A 133 -7.36 2.30 -19.65
C ILE A 133 -7.95 0.97 -19.17
N VAL A 134 -8.29 0.88 -17.88
CA VAL A 134 -8.95 -0.31 -17.30
C VAL A 134 -10.35 -0.50 -17.88
N ASN A 135 -11.16 0.56 -18.00
CA ASN A 135 -12.49 0.50 -18.61
C ASN A 135 -12.42 -0.02 -20.05
N LYS A 136 -11.51 0.50 -20.87
CA LYS A 136 -11.31 0.05 -22.25
C LYS A 136 -10.99 -1.44 -22.32
N ARG A 137 -10.06 -1.92 -21.49
CA ARG A 137 -9.70 -3.34 -21.41
C ARG A 137 -10.90 -4.21 -21.01
N LEU A 138 -11.70 -3.73 -20.06
CA LEU A 138 -12.90 -4.42 -19.57
C LEU A 138 -14.15 -4.17 -20.43
N GLN A 139 -14.00 -3.53 -21.59
CA GLN A 139 -15.09 -3.19 -22.51
C GLN A 139 -16.22 -2.39 -21.84
N LYS A 140 -15.87 -1.50 -20.92
CA LYS A 140 -16.77 -0.55 -20.27
C LYS A 140 -16.76 0.79 -20.99
N GLU A 141 -17.80 1.58 -20.76
CA GLU A 141 -17.88 2.96 -21.26
C GLU A 141 -16.68 3.79 -20.78
N ILE A 142 -16.20 4.66 -21.67
CA ILE A 142 -15.13 5.61 -21.35
C ILE A 142 -15.76 6.81 -20.65
N PHE A 143 -15.23 7.14 -19.49
CA PHE A 143 -15.69 8.30 -18.73
C PHE A 143 -15.06 9.58 -19.30
N ASP A 144 -15.85 10.63 -19.47
CA ASP A 144 -15.35 11.96 -19.84
C ASP A 144 -14.61 12.61 -18.66
N CYS A 145 -13.27 12.63 -18.73
CA CYS A 145 -12.44 13.20 -17.67
C CYS A 145 -12.63 14.71 -17.46
N GLY A 146 -13.24 15.43 -18.42
CA GLY A 146 -13.66 16.82 -18.21
C GLY A 146 -14.70 16.98 -17.08
N LYS A 147 -15.39 15.90 -16.70
CA LYS A 147 -16.40 15.86 -15.64
C LYS A 147 -15.90 15.25 -14.33
N ILE A 148 -14.59 14.99 -14.21
CA ILE A 148 -14.06 14.27 -13.04
C ILE A 148 -14.26 15.06 -11.73
N THR A 149 -14.10 16.38 -11.78
CA THR A 149 -14.27 17.30 -10.64
C THR A 149 -15.73 17.45 -10.21
N GLU A 150 -16.68 17.32 -11.15
CA GLU A 150 -18.11 17.29 -10.85
C GLU A 150 -18.50 15.98 -10.15
N LYS A 151 -17.98 14.85 -10.64
CA LYS A 151 -18.26 13.51 -10.10
C LYS A 151 -17.63 13.29 -8.72
N TYR A 152 -16.40 13.76 -8.54
CA TYR A 152 -15.65 13.67 -7.28
C TYR A 152 -15.33 15.08 -6.80
N LYS A 153 -16.30 15.69 -6.11
CA LYS A 153 -16.11 17.00 -5.49
C LYS A 153 -15.01 16.91 -4.45
N CYS A 154 -14.13 17.90 -4.45
CA CYS A 154 -13.08 17.95 -3.43
C CYS A 154 -13.65 18.21 -2.03
N GLY A 155 -14.82 18.85 -1.89
CA GLY A 155 -15.34 19.25 -0.58
C GLY A 155 -14.49 20.33 0.08
N CYS A 156 -13.87 21.20 -0.71
CA CYS A 156 -13.00 22.28 -0.23
C CYS A 156 -13.75 23.59 0.02
N ASP A 157 -15.08 23.59 -0.11
CA ASP A 157 -15.92 24.79 -0.15
C ASP A 157 -17.08 24.76 0.87
N ASP A 158 -16.82 24.33 2.10
CA ASP A 158 -17.79 24.50 3.21
C ASP A 158 -17.43 25.67 4.15
N GLU A 159 -16.27 26.32 4.01
CA GLU A 159 -15.82 27.38 4.95
C GLU A 159 -16.08 28.82 4.48
N LYS A 160 -16.59 29.05 3.27
CA LYS A 160 -16.88 30.41 2.77
C LYS A 160 -18.34 30.85 2.90
N ILE A 161 -19.20 30.07 3.57
CA ILE A 161 -20.63 30.37 3.74
C ILE A 161 -21.00 30.51 5.22
N HIS A 162 -20.23 31.28 6.01
CA HIS A 162 -20.68 31.78 7.32
C HIS A 162 -20.11 33.18 7.61
N LYS A 163 -20.16 34.07 6.61
CA LYS A 163 -20.08 35.52 6.81
C LYS A 163 -21.11 36.22 5.94
N SER A 164 -22.37 36.20 6.38
CA SER A 164 -23.35 37.25 6.12
C SER A 164 -24.22 37.41 7.35
#